data_AF-A0A0K8VV99-F1
#
_entry.id   AF-A0A0K8VV99-F1
#
_cell.length_a   1.000
_cell.length_b   1.000
_cell.length_c   1.000
_cell.angle_alpha   90.00
_cell.angle_beta   90.00
_cell.angle_gamma   90.00
#
_symmetry.space_group_name_H-M   'P 1'
#
loop_
_entity.id
_entity.type
_entity.pdbx_description
1 polymer ?
#
loop_
_entity_poly.entity_id
_entity_poly.type
_entity_poly.pdbx_seq_one_letter_code
_entity_poly.pdbx_strand_id
1 'polypeptide(L)'
;MARHANIATQSQASSIWGQTQSQPIENIVWGRLYGKNIKMNSIDLNADEFAAGRGETCNLMLTLDYLPEKILYRISKIHFTLKRENCDISNPVYIEDNSRNGTFINGERIGMNKTRILKNDDVISLCHPTNKAFVFKDLCPNEALGLPKEITSTYYVSRKLGSGACGLVRLVFDIRSCEQFAMKMVKKNLLSESNAISRNKQLNSNDPEKVLNEANIMKSLSHPCVIKMHDIIDKPDSVYMVLEFMKGGDLLNRIITNRNLSEPISKLFFYQMCHAVKYLHDKGNFLRLISFI
;
A
#
# COMPACT_ATOMS: atom_id res chain seq x y z
N MET A 1 -6.19 -76.96 -27.21
CA MET A 1 -7.11 -76.97 -26.06
C MET A 1 -6.39 -76.35 -24.88
N ALA A 2 -6.85 -75.18 -24.43
CA ALA A 2 -6.23 -74.40 -23.37
C ALA A 2 -6.54 -74.96 -21.99
N ARG A 3 -5.56 -74.90 -21.07
CA ARG A 3 -5.77 -75.00 -19.62
C ARG A 3 -4.89 -73.99 -18.87
N HIS A 4 -5.60 -73.06 -18.25
CA HIS A 4 -5.48 -72.58 -16.86
C HIS A 4 -4.32 -71.70 -16.38
N ALA A 5 -4.77 -70.60 -15.76
CA ALA A 5 -4.47 -70.10 -14.40
C ALA A 5 -3.63 -68.82 -14.27
N ASN A 6 -4.30 -67.81 -13.69
CA ASN A 6 -3.77 -66.57 -13.13
C ASN A 6 -2.74 -66.83 -12.03
N ILE A 7 -1.64 -66.05 -12.01
CA ILE A 7 -0.97 -65.58 -10.79
C ILE A 7 -0.43 -64.17 -11.04
N ALA A 8 -0.71 -63.26 -10.12
CA ALA A 8 -0.27 -61.87 -10.11
C ALA A 8 1.18 -61.70 -9.60
N THR A 9 1.68 -60.48 -9.75
CA THR A 9 2.75 -59.78 -9.00
C THR A 9 4.15 -59.79 -9.61
N GLN A 10 4.60 -58.61 -10.07
CA GLN A 10 5.77 -57.89 -9.52
C GLN A 10 5.90 -56.53 -10.20
N SER A 11 5.70 -55.47 -9.41
CA SER A 11 6.00 -54.09 -9.75
C SER A 11 7.52 -53.87 -9.72
N GLN A 12 8.11 -53.58 -10.87
CA GLN A 12 9.49 -53.09 -10.95
C GLN A 12 9.54 -51.59 -10.65
N ALA A 13 10.46 -51.26 -9.75
CA ALA A 13 10.80 -49.93 -9.29
C ALA A 13 11.25 -49.01 -10.43
N SER A 14 10.83 -47.75 -10.36
CA SER A 14 11.63 -46.62 -10.87
C SER A 14 11.71 -45.57 -9.77
N SER A 15 12.83 -45.66 -9.05
CA SER A 15 13.32 -44.70 -8.09
C SER A 15 13.76 -43.41 -8.81
N ILE A 16 12.98 -42.34 -8.69
CA ILE A 16 13.45 -40.97 -8.92
C ILE A 16 12.89 -40.10 -7.80
N TRP A 17 13.42 -40.29 -6.58
CA TRP A 17 13.38 -39.24 -5.57
C TRP A 17 14.58 -38.32 -5.81
N GLY A 18 14.39 -37.36 -6.72
CA GLY A 18 15.16 -36.14 -6.66
C GLY A 18 14.78 -35.44 -5.37
N GLN A 19 15.68 -35.46 -4.38
CA GLN A 19 15.62 -34.57 -3.25
C GLN A 19 15.64 -33.15 -3.80
N THR A 20 14.47 -32.50 -3.86
CA THR A 20 14.41 -31.04 -3.96
C THR A 20 14.94 -30.54 -2.62
N GLN A 21 16.26 -30.40 -2.53
CA GLN A 21 16.87 -29.53 -1.53
C GLN A 21 16.21 -28.17 -1.76
N SER A 22 15.30 -27.81 -0.85
CA SER A 22 14.82 -26.44 -0.76
C SER A 22 16.07 -25.59 -0.61
N GLN A 23 16.37 -24.80 -1.64
CA GLN A 23 17.33 -23.72 -1.55
C GLN A 23 17.02 -22.98 -0.24
N PRO A 24 18.02 -22.71 0.61
CA PRO A 24 17.79 -21.90 1.81
C PRO A 24 17.11 -20.62 1.35
N ILE A 25 15.96 -20.29 1.93
CA ILE A 25 15.28 -19.02 1.69
C ILE A 25 16.33 -17.96 1.97
N GLU A 26 16.84 -17.29 0.93
CA GLU A 26 17.77 -16.19 1.14
C GLU A 26 17.06 -15.19 2.06
N ASN A 27 17.68 -14.87 3.20
CA ASN A 27 17.14 -13.87 4.11
C ASN A 27 17.11 -12.53 3.36
N ILE A 28 15.96 -12.18 2.80
CA ILE A 28 15.77 -10.95 2.03
C ILE A 28 15.97 -9.78 2.98
N VAL A 29 17.05 -9.01 2.76
CA VAL A 29 17.26 -7.74 3.46
C VAL A 29 16.34 -6.70 2.82
N TRP A 30 15.24 -6.42 3.50
CA TRP A 30 14.20 -5.54 2.98
C TRP A 30 14.44 -4.06 3.34
N GLY A 31 15.34 -3.78 4.29
CA GLY A 31 15.69 -2.42 4.68
C GLY A 31 17.01 -2.36 5.45
N ARG A 32 17.52 -1.14 5.66
CA ARG A 32 18.76 -0.91 6.40
C ARG A 32 18.64 0.33 7.30
N LEU A 33 19.07 0.21 8.55
CA LEU A 33 19.19 1.33 9.49
C LEU A 33 20.64 1.78 9.57
N TYR A 34 20.90 3.04 9.23
CA TYR A 34 22.21 3.66 9.38
C TYR A 34 22.27 4.48 10.67
N GLY A 35 23.38 4.40 11.41
CA GLY A 35 23.61 5.31 12.54
C GLY A 35 23.91 6.72 12.02
N LYS A 36 23.23 7.73 12.56
CA LYS A 36 23.46 9.14 12.19
C LYS A 36 24.32 9.89 13.19
N ASN A 37 23.85 9.95 14.44
CA ASN A 37 24.61 10.50 15.57
C ASN A 37 24.80 9.44 16.67
N ILE A 38 24.94 8.19 16.22
CA ILE A 38 25.16 7.01 17.03
C ILE A 38 26.39 6.31 16.48
N LYS A 39 27.23 5.72 17.33
CA LYS A 39 28.42 4.95 16.93
C LYS A 39 28.03 3.58 16.36
N MET A 40 27.33 3.58 15.24
CA MET A 40 26.87 2.39 14.53
C MET A 40 26.95 2.68 13.03
N ASN A 41 27.47 1.74 12.25
CA ASN A 41 27.56 1.90 10.80
C ASN A 41 26.18 1.70 10.16
N SER A 42 25.77 0.43 10.06
CA SER A 42 24.46 0.06 9.56
C SER A 42 24.04 -1.32 10.08
N ILE A 43 22.73 -1.54 10.17
CA ILE A 43 22.14 -2.84 10.48
C ILE A 43 21.14 -3.19 9.39
N ASP A 44 21.23 -4.43 8.91
CA ASP A 44 20.33 -5.00 7.93
C ASP A 44 19.04 -5.49 8.60
N LEU A 45 17.91 -5.19 7.98
CA LEU A 45 16.58 -5.61 8.42
C LEU A 45 16.12 -6.75 7.50
N ASN A 46 15.99 -7.94 8.07
CA ASN A 46 15.73 -9.19 7.32
C ASN A 46 14.68 -10.09 7.98
N ALA A 47 14.00 -9.61 9.01
CA ALA A 47 12.92 -10.29 9.71
C ALA A 47 11.65 -9.44 9.70
N ASP A 48 10.49 -10.04 9.96
CA ASP A 48 9.19 -9.33 9.97
C ASP A 48 9.15 -8.21 11.03
N GLU A 49 9.89 -8.37 12.13
CA GLU A 49 9.92 -7.45 13.26
C GLU A 49 11.37 -7.16 13.71
N PHE A 50 11.64 -5.90 14.00
CA PHE A 50 12.93 -5.45 14.53
C PHE A 50 12.72 -4.43 15.66
N ALA A 51 13.00 -4.83 16.89
CA ALA A 51 12.89 -4.00 18.08
C ALA A 51 14.22 -3.33 18.44
N ALA A 52 14.16 -2.05 18.79
CA ALA A 52 15.30 -1.29 19.29
C ALA A 52 14.98 -0.61 20.63
N GLY A 53 15.90 -0.67 21.59
CA GLY A 53 15.69 -0.11 22.92
C GLY A 53 16.85 -0.44 23.86
N ARG A 54 16.72 -0.09 25.15
CA ARG A 54 17.78 -0.37 26.14
C ARG A 54 17.72 -1.78 26.74
N GLY A 55 16.69 -2.56 26.40
CA GLY A 55 16.50 -3.91 26.91
C GLY A 55 17.28 -4.94 26.11
N GLU A 56 17.76 -5.99 26.78
CA GLU A 56 18.52 -7.10 26.20
C GLU A 56 17.70 -7.95 25.21
N THR A 57 16.37 -7.88 25.28
CA THR A 57 15.47 -8.60 24.38
C THR A 57 15.29 -7.92 23.02
N CYS A 58 15.85 -6.72 22.82
CA CYS A 58 15.77 -6.01 21.55
C CYS A 58 16.78 -6.57 20.54
N ASN A 59 16.40 -6.61 19.26
CA ASN A 59 17.34 -6.90 18.17
C ASN A 59 18.50 -5.89 18.17
N LEU A 60 18.22 -4.63 18.49
CA LEU A 60 19.23 -3.61 18.77
C LEU A 60 19.13 -3.11 20.21
N MET A 61 20.02 -3.64 21.06
CA MET A 61 20.23 -3.12 22.40
C MET A 61 21.10 -1.86 22.34
N LEU A 62 20.50 -0.72 22.69
CA LEU A 62 21.20 0.55 22.82
C LEU A 62 21.91 0.60 24.16
N THR A 63 23.23 0.77 24.11
CA THR A 63 24.17 0.80 25.23
C THR A 63 24.98 2.10 25.22
N LEU A 64 25.88 2.27 26.20
CA LEU A 64 26.79 3.41 26.29
C LEU A 64 27.81 3.47 25.14
N ASP A 65 28.03 2.36 24.43
CA ASP A 65 28.89 2.32 23.25
C ASP A 65 28.29 3.15 22.11
N TYR A 66 26.96 3.15 22.02
CA TYR A 66 26.19 3.81 20.97
C TYR A 66 25.84 5.25 21.31
N LEU A 67 25.49 5.52 22.57
CA LEU A 67 24.83 6.75 22.99
C LEU A 67 25.40 7.30 24.31
N PRO A 68 25.46 8.63 24.49
CA PRO A 68 25.78 9.24 25.77
C PRO A 68 24.79 8.82 26.87
N GLU A 69 25.29 8.68 28.10
CA GLU A 69 24.52 8.26 29.28
C GLU A 69 23.24 9.09 29.49
N LYS A 70 23.34 10.42 29.28
CA LYS A 70 22.21 11.37 29.37
C LYS A 70 21.05 11.05 28.42
N ILE A 71 21.31 10.41 27.28
CA ILE A 71 20.28 9.99 26.33
C ILE A 71 19.82 8.58 26.66
N LEU A 72 20.76 7.69 26.99
CA LEU A 72 20.48 6.28 27.24
C LEU A 72 19.46 6.06 28.38
N TYR A 73 19.54 6.80 29.48
CA TYR A 73 18.59 6.64 30.60
C TYR A 73 17.14 6.99 30.21
N ARG A 74 16.96 7.79 29.15
CA ARG A 74 15.65 8.22 28.63
C ARG A 74 15.06 7.22 27.63
N ILE A 75 15.79 6.19 27.25
CA ILE A 75 15.34 5.19 26.28
C ILE A 75 14.52 4.11 27.01
N SER A 76 13.36 3.74 26.46
CA SER A 76 12.53 2.63 26.96
C SER A 76 13.20 1.26 26.71
N LYS A 77 12.80 0.24 27.47
CA LYS A 77 13.29 -1.15 27.28
C LYS A 77 13.12 -1.60 25.82
N ILE A 78 11.93 -1.38 25.27
CA ILE A 78 11.64 -1.37 23.84
C ILE A 78 11.22 0.06 23.51
N HIS A 79 11.96 0.74 22.64
CA HIS A 79 11.73 2.16 22.32
C HIS A 79 10.88 2.30 21.06
N PHE A 80 11.25 1.58 20.01
CA PHE A 80 10.44 1.46 18.81
C PHE A 80 10.62 0.07 18.22
N THR A 81 9.68 -0.28 17.36
CA THR A 81 9.70 -1.53 16.62
C THR A 81 9.41 -1.27 15.16
N LEU A 82 10.26 -1.78 14.27
CA LEU A 82 10.02 -1.78 12.84
C LEU A 82 9.32 -3.08 12.45
N LYS A 83 8.34 -2.97 11.56
CA LYS A 83 7.55 -4.11 11.08
C LYS A 83 7.38 -4.05 9.58
N ARG A 84 7.56 -5.19 8.90
CA ARG A 84 7.18 -5.38 7.49
C ARG A 84 6.43 -6.70 7.39
N GLU A 85 5.14 -6.63 7.07
CA GLU A 85 4.28 -7.81 7.05
C GLU A 85 4.75 -8.83 6.01
N ASN A 86 5.00 -10.06 6.47
CA ASN A 86 5.49 -11.23 5.70
C ASN A 86 6.79 -10.97 4.91
N CYS A 87 7.59 -9.98 5.31
CA CYS A 87 8.72 -9.47 4.51
C CYS A 87 8.35 -9.16 3.04
N ASP A 88 7.07 -8.91 2.75
CA ASP A 88 6.60 -8.65 1.39
C ASP A 88 7.08 -7.27 0.96
N ILE A 89 7.91 -7.26 -0.09
CA ILE A 89 8.50 -6.03 -0.63
C ILE A 89 7.45 -5.06 -1.20
N SER A 90 6.22 -5.51 -1.43
CA SER A 90 5.10 -4.68 -1.85
C SER A 90 4.43 -3.94 -0.68
N ASN A 91 4.63 -4.41 0.55
CA ASN A 91 4.09 -3.78 1.75
C ASN A 91 5.02 -2.66 2.26
N PRO A 92 4.45 -1.59 2.84
CA PRO A 92 5.24 -0.55 3.48
C PRO A 92 5.91 -1.07 4.76
N VAL A 93 6.96 -0.37 5.18
CA VAL A 93 7.60 -0.58 6.48
C VAL A 93 6.93 0.32 7.51
N TYR A 94 6.50 -0.25 8.61
CA TYR A 94 5.90 0.45 9.72
C TYR A 94 6.91 0.64 10.84
N ILE A 95 6.81 1.75 11.56
CA ILE A 95 7.46 1.98 12.84
C ILE A 95 6.41 2.23 13.89
N GLU A 96 6.49 1.47 14.98
CA GLU A 96 5.66 1.60 16.16
C GLU A 96 6.46 2.26 17.28
N ASP A 97 5.91 3.31 17.90
CA ASP A 97 6.56 4.00 19.02
C ASP A 97 6.11 3.38 20.35
N ASN A 98 6.96 2.54 20.95
CA ASN A 98 6.72 1.93 22.26
C ASN A 98 7.35 2.75 23.41
N SER A 99 7.84 3.96 23.11
CA SER A 99 8.64 4.73 24.05
C SER A 99 7.81 5.64 24.96
N ARG A 100 8.37 5.93 26.14
CA ARG A 100 7.80 6.94 27.06
C ARG A 100 8.15 8.36 26.63
N ASN A 101 9.38 8.56 26.18
CA ASN A 101 9.93 9.89 25.84
C ASN A 101 9.74 10.26 24.36
N GLY A 102 9.11 9.40 23.57
CA GLY A 102 8.74 9.65 22.18
C GLY A 102 9.80 9.20 21.18
N THR A 103 9.28 8.62 20.10
CA THR A 103 10.00 8.40 18.83
C THR A 103 9.51 9.42 17.81
N PHE A 104 10.45 9.98 17.04
CA PHE A 104 10.17 11.05 16.09
C PHE A 104 10.67 10.68 14.70
N ILE A 105 9.91 10.99 13.67
CA ILE A 105 10.31 10.84 12.26
C ILE A 105 10.38 12.23 11.64
N ASN A 106 11.55 12.60 11.12
CA ASN A 106 11.81 13.91 10.52
C ASN A 106 11.41 15.08 11.45
N GLY A 107 11.51 14.89 12.76
CA GLY A 107 11.18 15.87 13.80
C GLY A 107 9.73 15.82 14.31
N GLU A 108 8.83 15.10 13.64
CA GLU A 108 7.45 14.92 14.10
C GLU A 108 7.32 13.72 15.04
N ARG A 109 6.63 13.87 16.16
CA ARG A 109 6.38 12.77 17.11
C ARG A 109 5.37 11.78 16.55
N ILE A 110 5.63 10.48 16.69
CA ILE A 110 4.68 9.41 16.35
C ILE A 110 3.60 9.32 17.44
N GLY A 111 4.03 9.12 18.69
CA GLY A 111 3.16 8.99 19.86
C GLY A 111 3.08 7.54 20.35
N MET A 112 2.99 7.37 21.67
CA MET A 112 3.05 6.05 22.30
C MET A 112 1.97 5.11 21.76
N ASN A 113 2.38 3.89 21.40
CA ASN A 113 1.59 2.82 20.78
C ASN A 113 0.91 3.22 19.46
N LYS A 114 1.40 4.28 18.81
CA LYS A 114 0.98 4.64 17.45
C LYS A 114 2.00 4.16 16.45
N THR A 115 1.52 3.90 15.25
CA THR A 115 2.32 3.49 14.10
C THR A 115 2.42 4.62 13.09
N ARG A 116 3.50 4.59 12.30
CA ARG A 116 3.66 5.41 11.10
C ARG A 116 4.36 4.60 10.03
N ILE A 117 4.13 4.91 8.76
CA ILE A 117 4.92 4.36 7.66
C ILE A 117 6.27 5.08 7.58
N LEU A 118 7.35 4.32 7.46
CA LEU A 118 8.68 4.82 7.14
C LEU A 118 8.89 4.87 5.63
N LYS A 119 9.38 6.00 5.14
CA LYS A 119 9.86 6.17 3.76
C LYS A 119 11.37 6.07 3.71
N ASN A 120 11.88 5.72 2.53
CA ASN A 120 13.31 5.83 2.27
C ASN A 120 13.84 7.23 2.64
N ASP A 121 14.97 7.26 3.32
CA ASP A 121 15.65 8.44 3.86
C ASP A 121 15.02 9.13 5.08
N ASP A 122 13.99 8.52 5.68
CA ASP A 122 13.42 9.03 6.93
C ASP A 122 14.43 8.98 8.07
N VAL A 123 14.47 10.08 8.84
CA VAL A 123 15.35 10.23 10.00
C VAL A 123 14.58 9.93 11.28
N ILE A 124 15.00 8.90 12.00
CA ILE A 124 14.43 8.51 13.29
C ILE A 124 15.20 9.20 14.41
N SER A 125 14.49 9.89 15.29
CA SER A 125 15.05 10.55 16.47
C SER A 125 14.45 9.97 17.76
N LEU A 126 15.27 9.86 18.80
CA LEU A 126 14.90 9.21 20.07
C LEU A 126 14.82 10.24 21.20
N CYS A 127 13.78 10.15 22.03
CA CYS A 127 13.53 11.01 23.20
C CYS A 127 13.33 12.51 22.93
N HIS A 128 13.83 13.04 21.80
CA HIS A 128 13.70 14.43 21.40
C HIS A 128 13.91 14.58 19.87
N PRO A 129 13.22 15.51 19.18
CA PRO A 129 13.37 15.74 17.73
C PRO A 129 14.80 16.03 17.24
N THR A 130 15.65 16.61 18.11
CA THR A 130 17.03 16.96 17.76
C THR A 130 17.99 15.76 17.81
N ASN A 131 17.61 14.70 18.55
CA ASN A 131 18.45 13.53 18.78
C ASN A 131 18.31 12.54 17.61
N LYS A 132 18.72 12.97 16.42
CA LYS A 132 18.66 12.16 15.19
C LYS A 132 19.56 10.95 15.33
N ALA A 133 18.96 9.79 15.54
CA ALA A 133 19.63 8.54 15.89
C ALA A 133 19.95 7.72 14.64
N PHE A 134 18.94 7.52 13.79
CA PHE A 134 19.04 6.64 12.63
C PHE A 134 18.55 7.31 11.34
N VAL A 135 19.03 6.81 10.21
CA VAL A 135 18.44 7.02 8.88
C VAL A 135 17.97 5.67 8.37
N PHE A 136 16.70 5.58 7.97
CA PHE A 136 16.14 4.39 7.37
C PHE A 136 16.35 4.42 5.85
N LYS A 137 16.83 3.31 5.30
CA LYS A 137 16.92 3.07 3.86
C LYS A 137 16.01 1.91 3.50
N ASP A 138 15.04 2.17 2.64
CA ASP A 138 14.23 1.12 2.03
C ASP A 138 15.02 0.56 0.85
N LEU A 139 15.33 -0.73 0.89
CA LEU A 139 16.11 -1.38 -0.17
C LEU A 139 15.21 -1.89 -1.31
N CYS A 140 13.90 -1.74 -1.16
CA CYS A 140 12.94 -2.15 -2.17
C CYS A 140 12.66 -1.00 -3.17
N PRO A 141 12.41 -1.32 -4.45
CA PRO A 141 12.11 -0.31 -5.45
C PRO A 141 10.77 0.37 -5.13
N ASN A 142 10.84 1.61 -4.67
CA ASN A 142 9.65 2.43 -4.52
C ASN A 142 9.19 2.91 -5.90
N GLU A 143 8.03 2.44 -6.37
CA GLU A 143 7.47 2.75 -7.69
C GLU A 143 6.94 4.19 -7.82
N ALA A 144 7.17 5.05 -6.83
CA ALA A 144 6.71 6.44 -6.81
C ALA A 144 7.43 7.38 -7.79
N LEU A 145 8.38 6.89 -8.60
CA LEU A 145 9.11 7.69 -9.59
C LEU A 145 8.15 8.43 -10.53
N GLY A 146 8.28 9.76 -10.59
CA GLY A 146 7.49 10.63 -11.46
C GLY A 146 6.15 11.11 -10.88
N LEU A 147 5.81 10.77 -9.64
CA LEU A 147 4.61 11.29 -8.98
C LEU A 147 4.84 12.66 -8.33
N PRO A 148 3.83 13.55 -8.30
CA PRO A 148 3.89 14.83 -7.59
C PRO A 148 4.31 14.69 -6.12
N LYS A 149 5.13 15.64 -5.65
CA LYS A 149 5.62 15.67 -4.26
C LYS A 149 4.48 15.66 -3.24
N GLU A 150 3.40 16.39 -3.52
CA GLU A 150 2.19 16.47 -2.67
C GLU A 150 1.55 15.10 -2.41
N ILE A 151 1.59 14.19 -3.40
CA ILE A 151 1.13 12.82 -3.23
C ILE A 151 2.13 12.05 -2.37
N THR A 152 3.41 12.06 -2.76
CA THR A 152 4.47 11.27 -2.09
C THR A 152 4.79 11.76 -0.67
N SER A 153 4.36 12.97 -0.30
CA SER A 153 4.48 13.51 1.05
C SER A 153 3.41 12.96 2.00
N THR A 154 2.22 12.67 1.48
CA THR A 154 1.04 12.26 2.25
C THR A 154 0.81 10.75 2.18
N TYR A 155 1.07 10.16 1.01
CA TYR A 155 0.80 8.77 0.71
C TYR A 155 2.08 8.00 0.35
N TYR A 156 2.18 6.78 0.88
CA TYR A 156 3.09 5.76 0.41
C TYR A 156 2.44 5.04 -0.77
N VAL A 157 3.09 5.06 -1.94
CA VAL A 157 2.55 4.46 -3.16
C VAL A 157 3.09 3.05 -3.31
N SER A 158 2.18 2.08 -3.29
CA SER A 158 2.47 0.65 -3.41
C SER A 158 2.15 0.17 -4.83
N ARG A 159 1.96 -1.14 -4.98
CA ARG A 159 1.76 -1.86 -6.24
C ARG A 159 0.58 -1.33 -7.06
N LYS A 160 0.69 -1.52 -8.37
CA LYS A 160 -0.41 -1.34 -9.31
C LYS A 160 -1.55 -2.32 -9.04
N LEU A 161 -2.77 -1.80 -8.92
CA LEU A 161 -4.00 -2.59 -8.80
C LEU A 161 -4.63 -2.87 -10.17
N GLY A 162 -4.48 -1.93 -11.12
CA GLY A 162 -5.02 -2.10 -12.47
C GLY A 162 -4.62 -0.96 -13.42
N SER A 163 -4.82 -1.18 -14.71
CA SER A 163 -4.79 -0.13 -15.73
C SER A 163 -5.84 -0.43 -16.79
N GLY A 164 -6.60 0.56 -17.20
CA GLY A 164 -7.59 0.41 -18.27
C GLY A 164 -7.91 1.73 -18.94
N ALA A 165 -9.03 1.76 -19.67
CA ALA A 165 -9.52 2.96 -20.35
C ALA A 165 -9.70 4.16 -19.39
N CYS A 166 -10.02 3.89 -18.12
CA CYS A 166 -10.26 4.90 -17.11
C CYS A 166 -8.99 5.37 -16.37
N GLY A 167 -7.79 4.93 -16.77
CA GLY A 167 -6.51 5.34 -16.18
C GLY A 167 -5.78 4.25 -15.39
N LEU A 168 -4.73 4.67 -14.68
CA LEU A 168 -3.89 3.81 -13.85
C LEU A 168 -4.41 3.82 -12.40
N VAL A 169 -4.52 2.65 -11.78
CA VAL A 169 -4.92 2.52 -10.37
C VAL A 169 -3.80 1.86 -9.57
N ARG A 170 -3.41 2.47 -8.45
CA ARG A 170 -2.39 1.95 -7.52
C ARG A 170 -2.95 1.86 -6.10
N LEU A 171 -2.45 0.90 -5.33
CA LEU A 171 -2.67 0.85 -3.89
C LEU A 171 -1.81 1.94 -3.24
N VAL A 172 -2.39 2.71 -2.34
CA VAL A 172 -1.67 3.72 -1.56
C VAL A 172 -2.02 3.60 -0.09
N PHE A 173 -1.13 4.08 0.76
CA PHE A 173 -1.33 4.11 2.21
C PHE A 173 -1.12 5.53 2.70
N ASP A 174 -2.03 6.05 3.53
CA ASP A 174 -1.76 7.30 4.24
C ASP A 174 -0.61 7.06 5.22
N ILE A 175 0.44 7.89 5.12
CA ILE A 175 1.68 7.67 5.88
C ILE A 175 1.44 7.78 7.39
N ARG A 176 0.51 8.65 7.81
CA ARG A 176 0.26 8.98 9.21
C ARG A 176 -0.77 8.05 9.83
N SER A 177 -1.89 7.78 9.17
CA SER A 177 -2.94 6.90 9.68
C SER A 177 -2.67 5.42 9.39
N CYS A 178 -1.76 5.10 8.48
CA CYS A 178 -1.50 3.76 7.96
C CYS A 178 -2.70 3.12 7.23
N GLU A 179 -3.71 3.91 6.87
CA GLU A 179 -4.93 3.42 6.22
C GLU A 179 -4.72 3.21 4.70
N GLN A 180 -5.38 2.18 4.16
CA GLN A 180 -5.27 1.77 2.75
C GLN A 180 -6.32 2.45 1.87
N PHE A 181 -5.87 2.92 0.70
CA PHE A 181 -6.71 3.56 -0.33
C PHE A 181 -6.32 3.10 -1.74
N ALA A 182 -7.21 3.30 -2.70
CA ALA A 182 -6.92 3.16 -4.12
C ALA A 182 -6.72 4.55 -4.73
N MET A 183 -5.58 4.79 -5.37
CA MET A 183 -5.33 6.02 -6.10
C MET A 183 -5.50 5.79 -7.60
N LYS A 184 -6.46 6.49 -8.20
CA LYS A 184 -6.70 6.52 -9.65
C LYS A 184 -6.08 7.76 -10.27
N MET A 185 -5.21 7.57 -11.26
CA MET A 185 -4.56 8.63 -12.02
C MET A 185 -5.16 8.72 -13.43
N VAL A 186 -5.72 9.88 -13.75
CA VAL A 186 -6.32 10.20 -15.05
C VAL A 186 -5.52 11.31 -15.71
N LYS A 187 -4.97 11.07 -16.90
CA LYS A 187 -4.22 12.09 -17.65
C LYS A 187 -5.18 13.09 -18.29
N LYS A 188 -4.89 14.38 -18.18
CA LYS A 188 -5.59 15.46 -18.87
C LYS A 188 -5.04 15.59 -20.29
N ASN A 189 -5.94 15.80 -21.25
CA ASN A 189 -5.52 16.06 -22.63
C ASN A 189 -5.24 17.55 -22.80
N LEU A 190 -4.00 17.99 -22.56
CA LEU A 190 -3.58 19.40 -22.63
C LEU A 190 -3.71 20.04 -24.03
N LEU A 191 -3.91 19.24 -25.08
CA LEU A 191 -4.06 19.71 -26.46
C LEU A 191 -5.40 20.41 -26.74
N SER A 192 -6.32 20.48 -25.77
CA SER A 192 -7.61 21.16 -25.93
C SER A 192 -7.55 22.68 -25.72
N GLU A 193 -6.48 23.23 -25.15
CA GLU A 193 -6.35 24.68 -24.90
C GLU A 193 -5.75 25.46 -26.09
N SER A 194 -4.97 24.82 -26.97
CA SER A 194 -4.23 25.51 -28.05
C SER A 194 -4.95 25.60 -29.39
N ASN A 195 -6.12 24.96 -29.57
CA ASN A 195 -6.88 25.01 -30.81
C ASN A 195 -8.33 25.46 -30.58
N ALA A 196 -8.52 26.76 -30.36
CA ALA A 196 -9.83 27.44 -30.40
C ALA A 196 -10.49 27.44 -31.81
N ILE A 197 -9.95 26.69 -32.79
CA ILE A 197 -10.48 26.63 -34.16
C ILE A 197 -10.45 25.18 -34.66
N SER A 198 -11.25 24.29 -34.08
CA SER A 198 -11.65 23.05 -34.76
C SER A 198 -13.00 22.55 -34.25
N ARG A 199 -13.99 22.65 -35.13
CA ARG A 199 -15.42 22.38 -34.93
C ARG A 199 -15.76 20.89 -34.83
N ASN A 200 -15.12 20.14 -33.94
CA ASN A 200 -15.51 18.76 -33.59
C ASN A 200 -15.45 18.56 -32.07
N LYS A 201 -16.34 19.26 -31.37
CA LYS A 201 -16.56 19.17 -29.91
C LYS A 201 -17.47 17.98 -29.58
N GLN A 202 -17.10 16.78 -30.02
CA GLN A 202 -17.75 15.53 -29.63
C GLN A 202 -16.68 14.52 -29.21
N LEU A 203 -16.85 13.97 -28.00
CA LEU A 203 -16.25 12.71 -27.50
C LEU A 203 -14.85 12.72 -26.86
N ASN A 204 -14.33 13.83 -26.34
CA ASN A 204 -13.16 13.77 -25.44
C ASN A 204 -13.59 13.78 -23.97
N SER A 205 -13.51 12.62 -23.32
CA SER A 205 -13.89 12.36 -21.91
C SER A 205 -12.95 12.99 -20.87
N ASN A 206 -11.85 13.63 -21.30
CA ASN A 206 -10.78 14.12 -20.42
C ASN A 206 -10.66 15.66 -20.39
N ASP A 207 -11.79 16.35 -20.62
CA ASP A 207 -11.89 17.82 -20.48
C ASP A 207 -11.64 18.23 -19.02
N PRO A 208 -10.61 19.05 -18.71
CA PRO A 208 -10.19 19.34 -17.34
C PRO A 208 -11.32 19.85 -16.43
N GLU A 209 -12.18 20.74 -16.93
CA GLU A 209 -13.30 21.28 -16.15
C GLU A 209 -14.34 20.21 -15.83
N LYS A 210 -14.59 19.28 -16.75
CA LYS A 210 -15.53 18.18 -16.53
C LYS A 210 -14.99 17.19 -15.51
N VAL A 211 -13.70 16.83 -15.61
CA VAL A 211 -13.06 15.90 -14.67
C VAL A 211 -13.06 16.49 -13.25
N LEU A 212 -12.76 17.79 -13.10
CA LEU A 212 -12.76 18.44 -11.79
C LEU A 212 -14.19 18.55 -11.21
N ASN A 213 -15.18 18.91 -12.04
CA ASN A 213 -16.58 18.97 -11.61
C ASN A 213 -17.09 17.59 -11.15
N GLU A 214 -16.80 16.53 -11.92
CA GLU A 214 -17.18 15.16 -11.57
C GLU A 214 -16.52 14.70 -10.28
N ALA A 215 -15.25 15.02 -10.07
CA ALA A 215 -14.58 14.69 -8.83
C ALA A 215 -15.13 15.45 -7.61
N ASN A 216 -15.48 16.73 -7.77
CA ASN A 216 -16.15 17.49 -6.71
C ASN A 216 -17.52 16.89 -6.35
N ILE A 217 -18.28 16.43 -7.36
CA ILE A 217 -19.52 15.71 -7.13
C ILE A 217 -19.25 14.43 -6.32
N MET A 218 -18.27 13.61 -6.74
CA MET A 218 -17.89 12.38 -6.01
C MET A 218 -17.54 12.63 -4.55
N LYS A 219 -16.84 13.74 -4.26
CA LYS A 219 -16.48 14.12 -2.89
C LYS A 219 -17.70 14.39 -1.99
N SER A 220 -18.83 14.78 -2.58
CA SER A 220 -20.09 15.02 -1.85
C SER A 220 -20.93 13.75 -1.65
N LEU A 221 -20.61 12.64 -2.32
CA LEU A 221 -21.37 11.40 -2.22
C LEU A 221 -21.05 10.70 -0.92
N SER A 222 -22.10 10.25 -0.24
CA SER A 222 -22.01 9.47 0.99
C SER A 222 -23.12 8.44 1.00
N HIS A 223 -22.77 7.21 0.66
CA HIS A 223 -23.71 6.10 0.57
C HIS A 223 -22.97 4.76 0.71
N PRO A 224 -23.48 3.78 1.48
CA PRO A 224 -22.76 2.52 1.76
C PRO A 224 -22.51 1.64 0.53
N CYS A 225 -23.24 1.85 -0.56
CA CYS A 225 -23.06 1.13 -1.83
C CYS A 225 -22.38 1.99 -2.92
N VAL A 226 -21.79 3.14 -2.56
CA VAL A 226 -21.03 4.00 -3.48
C VAL A 226 -19.66 4.24 -2.88
N ILE A 227 -18.61 4.05 -3.69
CA ILE A 227 -17.23 4.24 -3.26
C ILE A 227 -17.02 5.68 -2.75
N LYS A 228 -16.38 5.81 -1.59
CA LYS A 228 -16.09 7.12 -1.02
C LYS A 228 -14.81 7.70 -1.62
N MET A 229 -14.87 8.98 -2.03
CA MET A 229 -13.68 9.75 -2.34
C MET A 229 -13.08 10.32 -1.04
N HIS A 230 -11.82 10.01 -0.78
CA HIS A 230 -11.07 10.48 0.37
C HIS A 230 -10.36 11.80 0.06
N ASP A 231 -9.63 11.85 -1.06
CA ASP A 231 -8.87 13.04 -1.46
C ASP A 231 -8.82 13.20 -2.99
N ILE A 232 -8.57 14.42 -3.46
CA ILE A 232 -8.33 14.75 -4.87
C ILE A 232 -7.17 15.73 -4.98
N ILE A 233 -6.21 15.37 -5.84
CA ILE A 233 -5.08 16.21 -6.16
C ILE A 233 -5.13 16.51 -7.66
N ASP A 234 -5.35 17.78 -7.98
CA ASP A 234 -5.41 18.26 -9.35
C ASP A 234 -4.05 18.82 -9.80
N LYS A 235 -3.54 18.33 -10.93
CA LYS A 235 -2.31 18.82 -11.57
C LYS A 235 -2.60 19.19 -13.02
N PRO A 236 -1.74 20.01 -13.67
CA PRO A 236 -1.93 20.40 -15.06
C PRO A 236 -2.10 19.20 -16.00
N ASP A 237 -1.29 18.16 -15.81
CA ASP A 237 -1.22 17.03 -16.74
C ASP A 237 -2.12 15.86 -16.34
N SER A 238 -2.62 15.84 -15.10
CA SER A 238 -3.36 14.71 -14.56
C SER A 238 -4.13 15.01 -13.28
N VAL A 239 -5.23 14.29 -13.06
CA VAL A 239 -5.98 14.26 -11.81
C VAL A 239 -5.69 12.96 -11.06
N TYR A 240 -5.47 13.06 -9.76
CA TYR A 240 -5.27 11.93 -8.86
C TYR A 240 -6.42 11.87 -7.86
N MET A 241 -7.16 10.76 -7.87
CA MET A 241 -8.30 10.53 -6.99
C MET A 241 -7.94 9.44 -5.99
N VAL A 242 -7.96 9.77 -4.70
CA VAL A 242 -7.78 8.81 -3.60
C VAL A 242 -9.16 8.32 -3.17
N LEU A 243 -9.40 7.04 -3.35
CA LEU A 243 -10.69 6.36 -3.17
C LEU A 243 -10.56 5.29 -2.09
N GLU A 244 -11.68 4.94 -1.46
CA GLU A 244 -11.76 3.78 -0.59
C GLU A 244 -11.24 2.50 -1.28
N PHE A 245 -10.38 1.73 -0.60
CA PHE A 245 -9.84 0.51 -1.18
C PHE A 245 -10.75 -0.71 -0.94
N MET A 246 -11.31 -1.25 -2.03
CA MET A 246 -12.18 -2.42 -2.00
C MET A 246 -11.37 -3.73 -2.05
N LYS A 247 -11.03 -4.29 -0.88
CA LYS A 247 -10.23 -5.53 -0.75
C LYS A 247 -10.82 -6.76 -1.47
N GLY A 248 -12.13 -6.77 -1.70
CA GLY A 248 -12.84 -7.90 -2.33
C GLY A 248 -12.64 -8.04 -3.84
N GLY A 249 -11.90 -7.13 -4.48
CA GLY A 249 -11.72 -7.12 -5.93
C GLY A 249 -12.99 -6.74 -6.69
N ASP A 250 -12.99 -6.94 -8.00
CA ASP A 250 -14.11 -6.62 -8.87
C ASP A 250 -15.10 -7.80 -9.05
N LEU A 251 -16.37 -7.44 -9.20
CA LEU A 251 -17.46 -8.39 -9.37
C LEU A 251 -17.32 -9.23 -10.66
N LEU A 252 -16.77 -8.64 -11.73
CA LEU A 252 -16.62 -9.32 -13.02
C LEU A 252 -15.66 -10.49 -12.90
N ASN A 253 -14.47 -10.28 -12.34
CA ASN A 253 -13.51 -11.34 -12.07
C ASN A 253 -14.10 -12.42 -11.15
N ARG A 254 -14.92 -12.04 -10.17
CA ARG A 254 -15.63 -13.00 -9.32
C ARG A 254 -16.62 -13.86 -10.11
N ILE A 255 -17.35 -13.28 -11.07
CA ILE A 255 -18.26 -14.02 -11.95
C ILE A 255 -17.49 -14.94 -12.89
N ILE A 256 -16.44 -14.44 -13.54
CA ILE A 256 -15.60 -15.22 -14.46
C ILE A 256 -14.98 -16.41 -13.73
N THR A 257 -14.43 -16.20 -12.54
CA THR A 257 -13.75 -17.25 -11.77
C THR A 257 -14.71 -18.33 -11.29
N ASN A 258 -15.90 -17.95 -10.81
CA ASN A 258 -16.87 -18.91 -10.26
C ASN A 258 -17.83 -19.49 -11.32
N ARG A 259 -17.75 -19.01 -12.59
CA ARG A 259 -18.69 -19.25 -13.70
C ARG A 259 -20.12 -18.76 -13.47
N ASN A 260 -20.64 -18.86 -12.25
CA ASN A 260 -21.95 -18.37 -11.84
C ASN A 260 -21.94 -17.92 -10.37
N LEU A 261 -22.93 -17.12 -10.01
CA LEU A 261 -23.22 -16.73 -8.63
C LEU A 261 -24.55 -17.39 -8.23
N SER A 262 -24.66 -17.85 -6.99
CA SER A 262 -25.93 -18.39 -6.49
C SER A 262 -27.01 -17.30 -6.50
N GLU A 263 -28.28 -17.68 -6.66
CA GLU A 263 -29.39 -16.72 -6.69
C GLU A 263 -29.42 -15.82 -5.44
N PRO A 264 -29.23 -16.33 -4.19
CA PRO A 264 -29.24 -15.47 -3.01
C PRO A 264 -28.14 -14.39 -3.03
N ILE A 265 -26.93 -14.75 -3.48
CA ILE A 265 -25.81 -13.81 -3.59
C ILE A 265 -26.08 -12.79 -4.70
N SER A 266 -26.58 -13.25 -5.84
CA SER A 266 -26.91 -12.40 -6.99
C SER A 266 -27.99 -11.38 -6.62
N LYS A 267 -29.02 -11.81 -5.89
CA LYS A 267 -30.09 -10.96 -5.37
C LYS A 267 -29.55 -9.86 -4.45
N LEU A 268 -28.61 -10.20 -3.57
CA LEU A 268 -27.95 -9.23 -2.69
C LEU A 268 -27.14 -8.18 -3.47
N PHE A 269 -26.30 -8.61 -4.42
CA PHE A 269 -25.54 -7.65 -5.24
C PHE A 269 -26.45 -6.78 -6.10
N PHE A 270 -27.51 -7.35 -6.67
CA PHE A 270 -28.47 -6.60 -7.45
C PHE A 270 -29.20 -5.56 -6.60
N TYR A 271 -29.61 -5.91 -5.38
CA TYR A 271 -30.16 -4.97 -4.42
C TYR A 271 -29.21 -3.81 -4.12
N GLN A 272 -27.94 -4.10 -3.83
CA GLN A 272 -26.92 -3.09 -3.55
C GLN A 272 -26.67 -2.16 -4.75
N MET A 273 -26.62 -2.71 -5.97
CA MET A 273 -26.50 -1.93 -7.20
C MET A 273 -27.71 -1.02 -7.40
N CYS A 274 -28.93 -1.54 -7.29
CA CYS A 274 -30.16 -0.74 -7.40
C CYS A 274 -30.22 0.37 -6.32
N HIS A 275 -29.78 0.07 -5.10
CA HIS A 275 -29.74 1.04 -4.00
C HIS A 275 -28.74 2.18 -4.30
N ALA A 276 -27.55 1.86 -4.79
CA ALA A 276 -26.55 2.84 -5.25
C ALA A 276 -27.08 3.69 -6.42
N VAL A 277 -27.64 3.04 -7.44
CA VAL A 277 -28.23 3.66 -8.63
C VAL A 277 -29.34 4.63 -8.26
N LYS A 278 -30.25 4.24 -7.35
CA LYS A 278 -31.30 5.12 -6.83
C LYS A 278 -30.70 6.34 -6.15
N TYR A 279 -29.72 6.16 -5.26
CA TYR A 279 -29.06 7.27 -4.58
C TYR A 279 -28.42 8.25 -5.59
N LEU A 280 -27.71 7.73 -6.60
CA LEU A 280 -27.07 8.55 -7.63
C LEU A 280 -28.10 9.29 -8.51
N HIS A 281 -29.23 8.64 -8.82
CA HIS A 281 -30.37 9.25 -9.52
C HIS A 281 -30.96 10.41 -8.72
N ASP A 282 -31.23 10.21 -7.43
CA ASP A 282 -31.80 11.23 -6.55
C ASP A 282 -30.85 12.44 -6.40
N LYS A 283 -29.55 12.25 -6.66
CA LYS A 283 -28.53 13.30 -6.71
C LYS A 283 -28.30 13.90 -8.11
N GLY A 284 -28.97 13.41 -9.15
CA GLY A 284 -28.89 13.92 -10.53
C GLY A 284 -27.70 13.44 -11.36
N ASN A 285 -26.98 12.38 -10.95
CA ASN A 285 -25.62 12.09 -11.43
C ASN A 285 -25.46 10.79 -12.23
N PHE A 286 -26.42 10.44 -13.08
CA PHE A 286 -26.63 9.04 -13.47
C PHE A 286 -25.58 8.37 -14.39
N LEU A 287 -24.98 9.07 -15.36
CA LEU A 287 -24.31 8.35 -16.47
C LEU A 287 -22.81 8.58 -16.64
N ARG A 288 -22.20 9.53 -15.91
CA ARG A 288 -20.77 9.85 -16.10
C ARG A 288 -19.83 9.33 -15.02
N LEU A 289 -20.34 9.02 -13.82
CA LEU A 289 -19.52 8.54 -12.70
C LEU A 289 -19.18 7.05 -12.76
N ILE A 290 -19.92 6.26 -13.52
CA ILE A 290 -19.69 4.80 -13.65
C ILE A 290 -18.35 4.50 -14.34
N SER A 291 -17.82 5.40 -15.18
CA SER A 291 -16.46 5.28 -15.71
C SER A 291 -15.37 5.61 -14.67
N PHE A 292 -15.74 6.25 -13.56
CA PHE A 292 -14.79 6.69 -12.53
C PHE A 292 -14.71 5.77 -11.31
N ILE A 293 -15.77 5.01 -11.03
CA ILE A 293 -15.82 3.92 -10.05
C ILE A 293 -15.22 2.64 -10.66
#